data_AF-A0A5D3CUA3-F1
#
_entry.id   AF-A0A5D3CUA3-F1
#
_cell.length_a   1.000
_cell.length_b   1.000
_cell.length_c   1.000
_cell.angle_alpha   90.00
_cell.angle_beta   90.00
_cell.angle_gamma   90.00
#
_symmetry.space_group_name_H-M   'P 1'
#
loop_
_entity.id
_entity.type
_entity.pdbx_description
1 polymer ?
#
loop_
_entity_poly.entity_id
_entity_poly.type
_entity_poly.pdbx_seq_one_letter_code
_entity_poly.pdbx_strand_id
1 'polypeptide(L)'
;MITKSNLEDKDIIHKTSAEHLRRILRGQASLFDWTKSTSLARTLSPRVLESQIDAKKDLEKNLKATCEEFIMSVTKLVVDPMLSFVTKVSAVKVALSSGNQNQKLEPAMEKPLRDQAFATPDKVAELVQKVNTAIQQQLPMVMEKMKLYLQNSTTRMILFNPIKDET
;
A
#
# COMPACT_ATOMS: atom_id res chain seq x y z
N MET A 1 -17.02 36.17 22.82
CA MET A 1 -17.85 37.18 22.13
C MET A 1 -17.77 37.06 20.59
N ILE A 2 -17.43 35.88 20.03
CA ILE A 2 -17.10 35.71 18.59
C ILE A 2 -18.07 34.73 17.88
N THR A 3 -18.95 34.05 18.61
CA THR A 3 -19.88 33.05 18.03
C THR A 3 -21.26 33.59 17.66
N LYS A 4 -21.62 34.83 18.05
CA LYS A 4 -22.92 35.44 17.66
C LYS A 4 -22.88 36.13 16.30
N SER A 5 -21.76 36.77 15.93
CA SER A 5 -21.62 37.50 14.65
C SER A 5 -21.67 36.59 13.42
N ASN A 6 -21.20 35.34 13.53
CA ASN A 6 -21.15 34.40 12.40
C ASN A 6 -22.54 33.79 12.07
N LEU A 7 -23.48 33.83 13.01
CA LEU A 7 -24.84 33.33 12.82
C LEU A 7 -25.73 34.39 12.16
N GLU A 8 -25.61 35.65 12.61
CA GLU A 8 -26.30 36.80 12.01
C GLU A 8 -25.86 37.03 10.55
N ASP A 9 -24.57 36.89 10.23
CA ASP A 9 -24.08 37.00 8.85
C ASP A 9 -24.66 35.89 7.95
N LYS A 10 -24.78 34.65 8.44
CA LYS A 10 -25.39 33.55 7.69
C LYS A 10 -26.87 33.79 7.41
N ASP A 11 -27.61 34.31 8.40
CA ASP A 11 -29.03 34.62 8.24
C ASP A 11 -29.26 35.78 7.28
N ILE A 12 -28.39 36.79 7.28
CA ILE A 12 -28.42 37.91 6.33
C ILE A 12 -28.16 37.39 4.91
N ILE A 13 -27.13 36.57 4.70
CA ILE A 13 -26.80 36.00 3.38
C ILE A 13 -27.94 35.11 2.86
N HIS A 14 -28.56 34.30 3.73
CA HIS A 14 -29.67 33.43 3.34
C HIS A 14 -30.93 34.22 2.98
N LYS A 15 -31.23 35.31 3.72
CA LYS A 15 -32.34 36.22 3.38
C LYS A 15 -32.08 36.95 2.06
N THR A 16 -30.89 37.51 1.87
CA THR A 16 -30.53 38.26 0.65
C THR A 16 -30.54 37.38 -0.61
N SER A 17 -30.15 36.10 -0.50
CA SER A 17 -30.20 35.15 -1.61
C SER A 17 -31.63 34.72 -1.96
N ALA A 18 -32.48 34.46 -0.96
CA ALA A 18 -33.87 34.12 -1.18
C ALA A 18 -34.67 35.28 -1.82
N GLU A 19 -34.36 36.53 -1.48
CA GLU A 19 -34.98 37.70 -2.11
C GLU A 19 -34.57 37.87 -3.58
N HIS A 20 -33.29 37.66 -3.90
CA HIS A 20 -32.83 37.66 -5.29
C HIS A 20 -33.50 36.55 -6.12
N LEU A 21 -33.64 35.36 -5.55
CA LEU A 21 -34.28 34.23 -6.22
C LEU A 21 -35.78 34.48 -6.47
N ARG A 22 -36.47 35.13 -5.53
CA ARG A 22 -37.85 35.59 -5.73
C ARG A 22 -37.98 36.65 -6.84
N ARG A 23 -37.01 37.56 -6.99
CA ARG A 23 -37.02 38.57 -8.08
C ARG A 23 -36.80 37.93 -9.46
N ILE A 24 -35.99 36.88 -9.53
CA ILE A 24 -35.80 36.08 -10.75
C ILE A 24 -37.09 35.33 -11.11
N LEU A 25 -37.72 34.65 -10.14
CA LEU A 25 -38.99 33.92 -10.37
C LEU A 25 -40.15 34.85 -10.75
N ARG A 26 -40.13 36.11 -10.31
CA ARG A 26 -41.10 37.14 -10.72
C ARG A 26 -40.82 37.74 -12.11
N GLY A 27 -39.80 37.24 -12.84
CA GLY A 27 -39.42 37.73 -14.16
C GLY A 27 -38.82 39.14 -14.16
N GLN A 28 -38.45 39.66 -12.99
CA GLN A 28 -37.91 41.02 -12.83
C GLN A 28 -36.38 41.08 -12.92
N ALA A 29 -35.70 39.92 -13.01
CA ALA A 29 -34.26 39.81 -13.18
C ALA A 29 -33.93 38.64 -14.12
N SER A 30 -33.12 38.91 -15.14
CA SER A 30 -32.67 37.90 -16.10
C SER A 30 -31.52 37.07 -15.53
N LEU A 31 -31.59 35.74 -15.66
CA LEU A 31 -30.51 34.81 -15.30
C LEU A 31 -29.26 34.98 -16.18
N PHE A 32 -29.40 35.65 -17.33
CA PHE A 32 -28.38 35.79 -18.36
C PHE A 32 -27.81 37.20 -18.46
N ASP A 33 -28.09 38.09 -17.50
CA ASP A 33 -27.43 39.39 -17.42
C ASP A 33 -26.01 39.22 -16.85
N TRP A 34 -25.17 38.56 -17.65
CA TRP A 34 -23.76 38.24 -17.43
C TRP A 34 -22.90 39.50 -17.56
N THR A 35 -23.30 40.60 -16.96
CA THR A 35 -22.47 41.80 -16.99
C THR A 35 -22.55 42.55 -15.68
N LYS A 36 -21.51 42.30 -14.86
CA LYS A 36 -20.93 43.17 -13.82
C LYS A 36 -21.21 42.89 -12.34
N SER A 37 -21.91 41.83 -11.95
CA SER A 37 -22.04 41.42 -10.52
C SER A 37 -21.32 40.09 -10.23
N THR A 38 -19.99 40.14 -10.23
CA THR A 38 -19.04 39.05 -9.94
C THR A 38 -18.99 38.64 -8.46
N SER A 39 -20.14 38.51 -7.80
CA SER A 39 -20.23 37.94 -6.45
C SER A 39 -20.84 36.53 -6.45
N LEU A 40 -21.96 36.32 -7.15
CA LEU A 40 -22.63 35.01 -7.20
C LEU A 40 -21.89 33.97 -8.06
N ALA A 41 -21.18 34.40 -9.11
CA ALA A 41 -20.32 33.50 -9.88
C ALA A 41 -19.17 32.92 -9.04
N ARG A 42 -18.72 33.61 -7.98
CA ARG A 42 -17.69 33.11 -7.07
C ARG A 42 -18.25 32.12 -6.03
N THR A 43 -19.50 32.30 -5.63
CA THR A 43 -20.20 31.40 -4.68
C THR A 43 -20.80 30.16 -5.35
N LEU A 44 -21.12 30.24 -6.64
CA LEU A 44 -21.65 29.14 -7.46
C LEU A 44 -20.61 28.52 -8.38
N SER A 45 -19.37 29.03 -8.41
CA SER A 45 -18.24 28.29 -8.97
C SER A 45 -18.04 27.05 -8.09
N PRO A 46 -18.27 25.83 -8.59
CA PRO A 46 -18.01 24.63 -7.81
C PRO A 46 -16.52 24.62 -7.45
N ARG A 47 -16.21 24.96 -6.20
CA ARG A 47 -14.85 24.81 -5.68
C ARG A 47 -14.63 23.34 -5.40
N VAL A 48 -13.89 22.68 -6.29
CA VAL A 48 -13.38 21.32 -6.13
C VAL A 48 -12.34 21.29 -5.01
N LEU A 49 -12.80 21.38 -3.76
CA LEU A 49 -11.95 21.32 -2.57
C LEU A 49 -11.91 19.92 -1.97
N GLU A 50 -12.94 19.11 -2.18
CA GLU A 50 -13.09 17.77 -1.59
C GLU A 50 -12.39 16.69 -2.41
N SER A 51 -12.49 16.73 -3.75
CA SER A 51 -11.81 15.78 -4.65
C SER A 51 -10.28 15.80 -4.52
N GLN A 52 -9.68 16.96 -4.24
CA GLN A 52 -8.22 17.05 -4.09
C GLN A 52 -7.73 16.38 -2.79
N ILE A 53 -8.52 16.46 -1.71
CA ILE A 53 -8.18 15.84 -0.42
C ILE A 53 -8.27 14.32 -0.54
N ASP A 54 -9.32 13.81 -1.18
CA ASP A 54 -9.49 12.37 -1.41
C ASP A 54 -8.40 11.80 -2.34
N ALA A 55 -8.07 12.51 -3.43
CA ALA A 55 -7.00 12.09 -4.34
C ALA A 55 -5.63 12.04 -3.64
N LYS A 56 -5.31 13.01 -2.78
CA LYS A 56 -4.07 13.00 -1.99
C LYS A 56 -4.04 11.82 -1.03
N LYS A 57 -5.13 11.58 -0.30
CA LYS A 57 -5.23 10.49 0.66
C LYS A 57 -5.09 9.12 0.00
N ASP A 58 -5.74 8.93 -1.15
CA ASP A 58 -5.65 7.68 -1.88
C ASP A 58 -4.25 7.47 -2.50
N LEU A 59 -3.60 8.54 -2.98
CA LEU A 59 -2.21 8.50 -3.42
C LEU A 59 -1.25 8.08 -2.30
N GLU A 60 -1.38 8.67 -1.10
CA GLU A 60 -0.55 8.32 0.05
C GLU A 60 -0.75 6.85 0.46
N LYS A 61 -1.99 6.37 0.43
CA LYS A 61 -2.33 4.96 0.70
C LYS A 61 -1.67 4.03 -0.33
N ASN A 62 -1.83 4.32 -1.62
CA ASN A 62 -1.26 3.51 -2.69
C ASN A 62 0.27 3.53 -2.68
N LEU A 63 0.88 4.68 -2.38
CA LEU A 63 2.33 4.80 -2.22
C LEU A 63 2.83 3.89 -1.09
N LYS A 64 2.20 3.95 0.09
CA LYS A 64 2.56 3.10 1.21
C LYS A 64 2.45 1.61 0.87
N ALA A 65 1.32 1.20 0.27
CA ALA A 65 1.10 -0.18 -0.13
C ALA A 65 2.16 -0.66 -1.15
N THR A 66 2.52 0.18 -2.12
CA THR A 66 3.54 -0.14 -3.12
C THR A 66 4.92 -0.29 -2.49
N CYS A 67 5.27 0.56 -1.52
CA CYS A 67 6.52 0.45 -0.78
C CYS A 67 6.59 -0.85 0.04
N GLU A 68 5.50 -1.21 0.73
CA GLU A 68 5.39 -2.47 1.49
C GLU A 68 5.51 -3.69 0.57
N GLU A 69 4.80 -3.69 -0.56
CA GLU A 69 4.86 -4.75 -1.56
C GLU A 69 6.26 -4.88 -2.18
N PHE A 70 6.93 -3.77 -2.44
CA PHE A 70 8.31 -3.75 -2.92
C PHE A 70 9.26 -4.41 -1.90
N ILE A 71 9.19 -4.02 -0.63
CA ILE A 71 10.01 -4.59 0.44
C ILE A 71 9.78 -6.11 0.51
N MET A 72 8.52 -6.53 0.63
CA MET A 72 8.15 -7.95 0.68
C MET A 72 8.65 -8.73 -0.53
N SER A 73 8.53 -8.16 -1.73
CA SER A 73 8.96 -8.82 -2.97
C SER A 73 10.46 -9.05 -3.00
N VAL A 74 11.25 -8.07 -2.55
CA VAL A 74 12.71 -8.21 -2.49
C VAL A 74 13.12 -9.17 -1.37
N THR A 75 12.52 -9.08 -0.18
CA THR A 75 12.78 -10.04 0.90
C THR A 75 12.49 -11.46 0.43
N LYS A 76 11.33 -11.69 -0.21
CA LYS A 76 10.94 -13.01 -0.75
C LYS A 76 11.97 -13.56 -1.72
N LEU A 77 12.55 -12.73 -2.58
CA LEU A 77 13.54 -13.16 -3.57
C LEU A 77 14.81 -13.74 -2.92
N VAL A 78 15.16 -13.26 -1.73
CA VAL A 78 16.30 -13.75 -0.95
C VAL A 78 15.94 -15.00 -0.14
N VAL A 79 14.76 -15.01 0.50
CA VAL A 79 14.36 -16.08 1.41
C VAL A 79 13.64 -17.25 0.73
N ASP A 80 13.37 -17.17 -0.58
CA ASP A 80 12.68 -18.22 -1.35
C ASP A 80 13.25 -19.63 -1.15
N PRO A 81 14.59 -19.85 -1.14
CA PRO A 81 15.14 -21.17 -0.85
C PRO A 81 14.74 -21.67 0.55
N MET A 82 14.70 -20.79 1.56
CA MET A 82 14.27 -21.16 2.91
C MET A 82 12.78 -21.48 2.96
N LEU A 83 11.94 -20.69 2.28
CA LEU A 83 10.50 -20.95 2.20
C LEU A 83 10.24 -22.33 1.60
N SER A 84 10.91 -22.68 0.48
CA SER A 84 10.81 -24.01 -0.13
C SER A 84 11.19 -25.14 0.85
N PHE A 85 12.22 -24.93 1.66
CA PHE A 85 12.62 -25.88 2.69
C PHE A 85 11.55 -26.01 3.79
N VAL A 86 11.04 -24.89 4.32
CA VAL A 86 9.99 -24.88 5.35
C VAL A 86 8.71 -25.57 4.86
N THR A 87 8.35 -25.42 3.58
CA THR A 87 7.21 -26.14 2.99
C THR A 87 7.44 -27.65 3.01
N LYS A 88 8.63 -28.13 2.66
CA LYS A 88 8.98 -29.56 2.71
C LYS A 88 8.95 -30.11 4.13
N VAL A 89 9.51 -29.36 5.09
CA VAL A 89 9.48 -29.72 6.52
C VAL A 89 8.03 -29.80 7.04
N SER A 90 7.20 -28.82 6.66
CA SER A 90 5.79 -28.78 7.05
C SER A 90 5.02 -29.98 6.48
N ALA A 91 5.25 -30.34 5.22
CA ALA A 91 4.65 -31.52 4.60
C ALA A 91 5.01 -32.82 5.34
N VAL A 92 6.30 -32.99 5.70
CA VAL A 92 6.75 -34.14 6.50
C VAL A 92 6.10 -34.14 7.89
N LYS A 93 6.03 -32.98 8.56
CA LYS A 93 5.38 -32.88 9.88
C LYS A 93 3.91 -33.26 9.82
N VAL A 94 3.18 -32.81 8.79
CA VAL A 94 1.77 -33.17 8.58
C VAL A 94 1.66 -34.68 8.32
N ALA A 95 2.47 -35.25 7.44
CA ALA A 95 2.48 -36.68 7.15
C ALA A 95 2.72 -37.54 8.40
N LEU A 96 3.69 -37.16 9.24
CA LEU A 96 3.99 -37.85 10.50
C LEU A 96 2.88 -37.68 11.56
N SER A 97 2.14 -36.57 11.54
CA SER A 97 1.03 -36.32 12.48
C SER A 97 -0.27 -36.99 12.05
N SER A 98 -0.43 -37.26 10.74
CA SER A 98 -1.63 -37.84 10.13
C SER A 98 -1.62 -39.37 10.08
N GLY A 99 -0.74 -40.03 10.83
CA GLY A 99 -0.42 -41.46 10.75
C GLY A 99 -1.53 -42.48 11.05
N ASN A 100 -2.80 -42.26 10.67
CA ASN A 100 -3.87 -43.25 10.82
C ASN A 100 -5.02 -43.21 9.78
N GLN A 101 -4.98 -42.40 8.71
CA GLN A 101 -6.08 -42.40 7.73
C GLN A 101 -5.61 -42.34 6.27
N ASN A 102 -5.51 -43.53 5.66
CA ASN A 102 -5.82 -43.85 4.26
C ASN A 102 -5.59 -42.76 3.19
N GLN A 103 -4.44 -42.09 3.19
CA GLN A 103 -3.97 -41.33 2.05
C GLN A 103 -2.63 -41.90 1.60
N LYS A 104 -2.61 -42.35 0.33
CA LYS A 104 -1.44 -42.83 -0.39
C LYS A 104 -0.39 -41.72 -0.45
N LEU A 105 0.42 -41.61 0.60
CA LEU A 105 1.58 -40.73 0.65
C LEU A 105 2.78 -41.47 0.07
N GLU A 106 3.63 -40.74 -0.63
CA GLU A 106 4.87 -41.27 -1.18
C GLU A 106 5.71 -41.88 -0.02
N PRO A 107 6.25 -43.11 -0.18
CA PRO A 107 6.96 -43.83 0.90
C PRO A 107 8.21 -43.10 1.43
N ALA A 108 8.64 -42.03 0.75
CA ALA A 108 9.71 -41.15 1.20
C ALA A 108 9.31 -40.24 2.38
N MET A 109 8.02 -39.89 2.54
CA MET A 109 7.56 -38.91 3.54
C MET A 109 7.20 -39.50 4.90
N GLU A 110 7.14 -40.83 5.02
CA GLU A 110 6.87 -41.54 6.29
C GLU A 110 8.08 -41.56 7.23
N LYS A 111 9.27 -41.21 6.73
CA LYS A 111 10.52 -41.21 7.50
C LYS A 111 10.62 -39.96 8.40
N PRO A 112 11.22 -40.08 9.60
CA PRO A 112 11.53 -38.94 10.46
C PRO A 112 12.32 -37.86 9.70
N LEU A 113 12.17 -36.59 10.09
CA LEU A 113 12.78 -35.46 9.39
C LEU A 113 14.30 -35.61 9.17
N ARG A 114 15.03 -36.20 10.13
CA ARG A 114 16.48 -36.46 10.04
C ARG A 114 16.88 -37.45 8.94
N ASP A 115 15.96 -38.33 8.55
CA ASP A 115 16.17 -39.38 7.56
C ASP A 115 15.68 -38.96 6.17
N GLN A 116 15.17 -37.72 6.04
CA GLN A 116 14.76 -37.13 4.79
C GLN A 116 15.98 -36.70 3.98
N ALA A 117 16.05 -37.12 2.71
CA ALA A 117 17.18 -36.82 1.83
C ALA A 117 17.44 -35.31 1.64
N PHE A 118 16.42 -34.47 1.77
CA PHE A 118 16.54 -33.00 1.66
C PHE A 118 17.01 -32.32 2.96
N ALA A 119 17.00 -33.02 4.09
CA ALA A 119 17.31 -32.48 5.42
C ALA A 119 18.67 -32.99 5.96
N THR A 120 19.49 -33.58 5.10
CA THR A 120 20.87 -33.96 5.45
C THR A 120 21.69 -32.71 5.79
N PRO A 121 22.69 -32.81 6.69
CA PRO A 121 23.51 -31.67 7.08
C PRO A 121 24.14 -30.94 5.89
N ASP A 122 24.62 -31.67 4.89
CA ASP A 122 25.18 -31.11 3.67
C ASP A 122 24.15 -30.30 2.86
N LYS A 123 22.90 -30.79 2.76
CA LYS A 123 21.84 -30.08 2.04
C LYS A 123 21.35 -28.84 2.76
N VAL A 124 21.34 -28.86 4.09
CA VAL A 124 21.04 -27.67 4.90
C VAL A 124 22.18 -26.65 4.78
N ALA A 125 23.43 -27.08 4.77
CA ALA A 125 24.58 -26.20 4.52
C ALA A 125 24.53 -25.58 3.11
N GLU A 126 24.22 -26.38 2.09
CA GLU A 126 24.01 -25.91 0.71
C GLU A 126 22.87 -24.88 0.62
N LEU A 127 21.78 -25.11 1.36
CA LEU A 127 20.66 -24.17 1.45
C LEU A 127 21.09 -22.83 2.05
N VAL A 128 21.78 -22.84 3.19
CA VAL A 128 22.30 -21.62 3.85
C VAL A 128 23.25 -20.88 2.91
N GLN A 129 24.12 -21.60 2.20
CA GLN A 129 25.03 -21.01 1.22
C GLN A 129 24.28 -20.35 0.06
N LYS A 130 23.20 -20.97 -0.45
CA LYS A 130 22.35 -20.38 -1.49
C LYS A 130 21.70 -19.09 -1.03
N VAL A 131 21.18 -19.05 0.19
CA VAL A 131 20.58 -17.83 0.77
C VAL A 131 21.63 -16.74 0.92
N ASN A 132 22.79 -17.05 1.50
CA ASN A 132 23.89 -16.09 1.62
C ASN A 132 24.35 -15.55 0.26
N THR A 133 24.42 -16.41 -0.76
CA THR A 133 24.75 -15.99 -2.13
C THR A 133 23.66 -15.07 -2.70
N ALA A 134 22.38 -15.38 -2.46
CA ALA A 134 21.26 -14.53 -2.87
C ALA A 134 21.32 -13.15 -2.19
N ILE A 135 21.61 -13.09 -0.88
CA ILE A 135 21.84 -11.82 -0.15
C ILE A 135 22.94 -11.00 -0.85
N GLN A 136 24.09 -11.62 -1.13
CA GLN A 136 25.26 -10.95 -1.69
C GLN A 136 25.10 -10.53 -3.15
N GLN A 137 24.25 -11.20 -3.94
CA GLN A 137 24.08 -10.91 -5.36
C GLN A 137 22.82 -10.07 -5.65
N GLN A 138 21.70 -10.42 -5.02
CA GLN A 138 20.39 -9.85 -5.34
C GLN A 138 20.19 -8.49 -4.68
N LEU A 139 20.60 -8.32 -3.41
CA LEU A 139 20.42 -7.04 -2.72
C LEU A 139 21.22 -5.90 -3.39
N PRO A 140 22.50 -6.07 -3.78
CA PRO A 140 23.21 -5.04 -4.53
C PRO A 140 22.57 -4.75 -5.89
N MET A 141 22.07 -5.76 -6.59
CA MET A 141 21.37 -5.57 -7.86
C MET A 141 20.11 -4.71 -7.70
N VAL A 142 19.33 -4.94 -6.64
CA VAL A 142 18.15 -4.12 -6.31
C VAL A 142 18.56 -2.70 -5.94
N MET A 143 19.63 -2.54 -5.15
CA MET A 143 20.15 -1.22 -4.77
C MET A 143 20.62 -0.42 -6.00
N GLU A 144 21.31 -1.03 -6.96
CA GLU A 144 21.71 -0.36 -8.20
C GLU A 144 20.50 0.08 -9.02
N LYS A 145 19.48 -0.78 -9.14
CA LYS A 145 18.22 -0.39 -9.80
C LYS A 145 17.54 0.76 -9.07
N MET A 146 17.47 0.73 -7.73
CA MET A 146 16.89 1.82 -6.94
C MET A 146 17.64 3.14 -7.15
N LYS A 147 18.97 3.14 -7.30
CA LYS A 147 19.74 4.35 -7.60
C LYS A 147 19.36 5.01 -8.94
N LEU A 148 18.90 4.22 -9.92
CA LEU A 148 18.47 4.76 -11.22
C LEU A 148 17.15 5.54 -11.12
N TYR A 149 16.22 5.09 -10.27
CA TYR A 149 14.87 5.67 -10.19
C TYR A 149 14.67 6.59 -8.98
N LEU A 150 15.44 6.39 -7.90
CA LEU A 150 15.34 7.15 -6.66
C LEU A 150 16.63 7.94 -6.44
N GLN A 151 16.59 9.24 -6.77
CA GLN A 151 17.75 10.13 -6.60
C GLN A 151 18.08 10.40 -5.12
N ASN A 152 17.04 10.47 -4.27
CA ASN A 152 17.19 10.76 -2.85
C ASN A 152 17.74 9.55 -2.07
N SER A 153 18.89 9.72 -1.42
CA SER A 153 19.54 8.65 -0.66
C SER A 153 18.74 8.21 0.56
N THR A 154 18.08 9.14 1.25
CA THR A 154 17.25 8.84 2.41
C THR A 154 16.07 7.96 2.01
N THR A 155 15.40 8.25 0.90
CA THR A 155 14.30 7.42 0.38
C THR A 155 14.77 6.01 0.04
N ARG A 156 15.96 5.86 -0.54
CA ARG A 156 16.54 4.53 -0.79
C ARG A 156 16.76 3.75 0.50
N MET A 157 17.31 4.40 1.54
CA MET A 157 17.56 3.74 2.83
C MET A 157 16.27 3.39 3.56
N ILE A 158 15.23 4.21 3.47
CA ILE A 158 13.90 3.91 4.05
C ILE A 158 13.33 2.61 3.48
N LEU A 159 13.51 2.37 2.18
CA LEU A 159 13.05 1.15 1.52
C LEU A 159 14.00 -0.04 1.73
N PHE A 160 15.30 0.21 1.84
CA PHE A 160 16.30 -0.86 1.88
C PHE A 160 16.60 -1.39 3.29
N ASN A 161 16.56 -0.56 4.33
CA ASN A 161 16.83 -1.00 5.70
C ASN A 161 15.90 -2.13 6.16
N PRO A 162 14.57 -2.07 5.94
CA PRO A 162 13.68 -3.17 6.31
C PRO A 162 14.08 -4.50 5.68
N ILE A 163 14.53 -4.48 4.42
CA ILE A 163 14.97 -5.69 3.71
C ILE A 163 16.21 -6.27 4.39
N LYS A 164 17.18 -5.42 4.75
CA LYS A 164 18.43 -5.85 5.40
C LYS A 164 18.19 -6.38 6.82
N ASP A 165 17.24 -5.82 7.56
CA ASP A 165 16.94 -6.26 8.93
C ASP A 165 16.17 -7.59 8.93
N GLU A 166 15.43 -7.91 7.86
CA GLU A 166 14.69 -9.16 7.70
C GLU A 166 15.48 -10.33 7.09
N THR A 167 16.62 -10.05 6.43
CA THR A 167 17.50 -11.06 5.78
C THR A 167 18.78 -11.32 6.55
#